data_AF-A0A9W4WPG3-F1
#
_entry.id   AF-A0A9W4WPG3-F1
#
_cell.length_a   1.000
_cell.length_b   1.000
_cell.length_c   1.000
_cell.angle_alpha   90.00
_cell.angle_beta   90.00
_cell.angle_gamma   90.00
#
_symmetry.space_group_name_H-M   'P 1'
#
loop_
_entity.id
_entity.type
_entity.pdbx_description
1 polymer ?
#
loop_
_entity_poly.entity_id
_entity_poly.type
_entity_poly.pdbx_seq_one_letter_code
_entity_poly.pdbx_strand_id
1 'polypeptide(L)'
;MEDSKIQEVRETLDKRLTKFMLSFHNKVLYEISTLLNTGLDRDTLSICLNLCENGVNPEALAELRRETVSLKPFDSVNSTTSNDRGGTSSNLKK
;
A
#
# COMPACT_ATOMS: atom_id res chain seq x y z
N MET A 1 8.26 -24.65 -36.50
CA MET A 1 7.31 -24.94 -35.39
C MET A 1 8.07 -25.23 -34.09
N GLU A 2 9.21 -25.94 -34.13
CA GLU A 2 10.06 -26.22 -32.97
C GLU A 2 10.72 -24.96 -32.37
N ASP A 3 11.17 -24.01 -33.21
CA ASP A 3 11.74 -22.74 -32.71
C ASP A 3 10.75 -21.92 -31.89
N SER A 4 9.45 -21.99 -32.23
CA SER A 4 8.40 -21.29 -31.49
C SER A 4 8.20 -21.89 -30.09
N LYS A 5 8.32 -23.22 -29.95
CA LYS A 5 8.23 -23.91 -28.66
C LYS A 5 9.44 -23.59 -27.79
N ILE A 6 10.63 -23.54 -28.40
CA ILE A 6 11.87 -23.17 -27.69
C ILE A 6 11.77 -21.72 -27.20
N GLN A 7 11.25 -20.80 -28.01
CA GLN A 7 11.08 -19.40 -27.62
C GLN A 7 10.09 -19.23 -26.46
N GLU A 8 8.95 -19.94 -26.50
CA GLU A 8 7.95 -19.93 -25.42
C GLU A 8 8.51 -20.49 -24.10
N VAL A 9 9.30 -21.57 -24.17
CA VAL A 9 9.97 -22.14 -22.99
C VAL A 9 10.98 -21.16 -22.40
N ARG A 10 11.76 -20.46 -23.24
CA ARG A 10 12.71 -19.43 -22.78
C ARG A 10 12.01 -18.29 -22.07
N GLU A 11 10.94 -17.75 -22.67
CA GLU A 11 10.16 -16.66 -22.08
C GLU A 11 9.48 -17.11 -20.77
N THR A 12 9.03 -18.36 -20.70
CA THR A 12 8.47 -18.95 -19.49
C THR A 12 9.54 -19.14 -18.41
N LEU A 13 10.75 -19.57 -18.78
CA LEU A 13 11.87 -19.69 -17.86
C LEU A 13 12.26 -18.33 -17.30
N ASP A 14 12.40 -17.32 -18.15
CA ASP A 14 12.72 -15.96 -17.74
C ASP A 14 11.67 -15.42 -16.78
N LYS A 15 10.37 -15.54 -17.11
CA LYS A 15 9.27 -15.16 -16.20
C LYS A 15 9.34 -15.89 -14.86
N ARG A 16 9.68 -17.19 -14.84
CA ARG A 16 9.80 -17.99 -13.61
C ARG A 16 11.05 -17.61 -12.81
N LEU A 17 12.18 -17.38 -13.46
CA LEU A 17 13.42 -16.93 -12.82
C LEU A 17 13.23 -15.55 -12.18
N THR A 18 12.66 -14.59 -12.92
CA THR A 18 12.38 -13.25 -12.39
C THR A 18 11.39 -13.32 -11.22
N LYS A 19 10.31 -14.11 -11.34
CA LYS A 19 9.33 -14.28 -10.26
C LYS A 19 9.91 -14.97 -9.03
N PHE A 20 10.82 -15.93 -9.21
CA PHE A 20 11.50 -16.60 -8.11
C PHE A 20 12.48 -15.66 -7.38
N MET A 21 13.30 -14.92 -8.14
CA MET A 21 14.24 -13.93 -7.60
C MET A 21 13.52 -12.80 -6.87
N LEU A 22 12.40 -12.31 -7.43
CA LEU A 22 11.58 -11.27 -6.81
C LEU A 22 10.99 -11.74 -5.47
N SER A 23 10.49 -12.99 -5.40
CA SER A 23 9.95 -13.56 -4.16
C SER A 23 11.03 -13.69 -3.08
N PHE A 24 12.25 -14.05 -3.45
CA PHE A 24 13.38 -14.12 -2.51
C PHE A 24 13.79 -12.72 -2.02
N HIS A 25 13.98 -11.75 -2.94
CA HIS A 25 14.36 -10.39 -2.58
C HIS A 25 13.32 -9.71 -1.69
N ASN A 26 12.02 -9.89 -1.99
CA ASN A 26 10.94 -9.31 -1.19
C ASN A 26 10.97 -9.81 0.27
N LYS A 27 11.26 -11.11 0.48
CA LYS A 27 11.34 -11.68 1.82
C LYS A 27 12.52 -11.10 2.63
N VAL A 28 13.70 -11.03 2.01
CA VAL A 28 14.90 -10.47 2.66
C VAL A 28 14.70 -8.99 2.98
N LEU A 29 14.15 -8.21 2.04
CA LEU A 29 13.90 -6.79 2.26
C LEU A 29 12.82 -6.53 3.32
N TYR A 30 11.83 -7.41 3.45
CA TYR A 30 10.83 -7.31 4.51
C TYR A 30 11.43 -7.61 5.89
N GLU A 31 12.33 -8.59 5.98
CA GLU A 31 13.07 -8.86 7.21
C GLU A 31 13.95 -7.65 7.59
N ILE A 32 14.65 -7.05 6.62
CA ILE A 32 15.43 -5.82 6.81
C ILE A 32 14.53 -4.66 7.26
N SER A 33 13.38 -4.46 6.62
CA SER A 33 12.44 -3.37 6.97
C SER A 33 11.87 -3.53 8.39
N THR A 34 11.68 -4.79 8.81
CA THR A 34 11.24 -5.12 10.17
C THR A 34 12.35 -4.82 11.18
N LEU A 35 13.59 -5.22 10.89
CA LEU A 35 14.75 -4.92 11.74
C LEU A 35 15.01 -3.41 11.88
N LEU A 36 14.83 -2.66 10.80
CA LEU A 36 14.95 -1.19 10.77
C LEU A 36 13.68 -0.48 11.26
N ASN A 37 12.66 -1.23 11.69
CA ASN A 37 11.42 -0.72 12.24
C ASN A 37 10.70 0.30 11.34
N THR A 38 10.79 0.13 10.02
CA THR A 38 10.31 1.12 9.05
C THR A 38 8.78 1.16 8.90
N GLY A 39 8.06 0.21 9.51
CA GLY A 39 6.60 0.12 9.49
C GLY A 39 5.99 -0.25 8.13
N LEU A 40 6.78 -0.87 7.23
CA LEU A 40 6.30 -1.30 5.92
C LEU A 40 5.62 -2.66 6.00
N ASP A 41 4.41 -2.76 5.45
CA ASP A 41 3.74 -4.01 5.15
C ASP A 41 4.30 -4.65 3.86
N ARG A 42 4.06 -5.96 3.69
CA ARG A 42 4.58 -6.73 2.54
C ARG A 42 4.02 -6.23 1.22
N ASP A 43 2.78 -5.75 1.20
CA ASP A 43 2.12 -5.32 -0.02
C ASP A 43 2.70 -3.98 -0.48
N THR A 44 2.83 -3.01 0.42
CA THR A 44 3.51 -1.75 0.12
C THR A 44 4.97 -1.96 -0.29
N LEU A 45 5.72 -2.83 0.38
CA LEU A 45 7.09 -3.15 -0.01
C LEU A 45 7.16 -3.74 -1.42
N SER A 46 6.20 -4.61 -1.78
CA SER A 46 6.10 -5.19 -3.13
C SER A 46 5.82 -4.14 -4.19
N ILE A 47 4.92 -3.20 -3.91
CA ILE A 47 4.62 -2.08 -4.80
C ILE A 47 5.85 -1.18 -4.96
N CYS A 48 6.53 -0.85 -3.86
CA CYS A 48 7.75 -0.06 -3.90
C CYS A 48 8.84 -0.73 -4.76
N LEU A 49 9.00 -2.04 -4.66
CA LEU A 49 9.94 -2.78 -5.50
C LEU A 49 9.60 -2.66 -6.97
N ASN A 50 8.33 -2.89 -7.32
CA ASN A 50 7.88 -2.82 -8.70
C ASN A 50 8.10 -1.42 -9.28
N LEU A 51 7.87 -0.36 -8.49
CA LEU A 51 8.17 1.01 -8.91
C LEU A 51 9.67 1.23 -9.13
N CYS A 52 10.53 0.75 -8.23
CA CYS A 52 11.98 0.83 -8.38
C CYS A 52 12.47 0.05 -9.62
N GLU A 53 11.91 -1.12 -9.91
CA GLU A 53 12.20 -1.92 -11.12
C GLU A 53 11.78 -1.20 -12.41
N ASN A 54 10.73 -0.38 -12.35
CA ASN A 54 10.32 0.51 -13.44
C ASN A 54 11.16 1.80 -13.53
N GLY A 55 12.23 1.92 -12.75
CA GLY A 55 13.18 3.05 -12.81
C GLY A 55 12.81 4.24 -11.93
N VAL A 56 11.86 4.09 -11.01
CA VAL A 56 11.53 5.15 -10.04
C VAL A 56 12.66 5.28 -9.01
N ASN A 57 13.06 6.53 -8.70
CA ASN A 57 14.09 6.79 -7.70
C ASN A 57 13.61 6.38 -6.29
N PRO A 58 14.33 5.48 -5.58
CA PRO A 58 13.96 5.08 -4.22
C PRO A 58 13.96 6.23 -3.20
N GLU A 59 14.77 7.27 -3.40
CA GLU A 59 14.79 8.45 -2.50
C GLU A 59 13.49 9.25 -2.59
N ALA A 60 13.01 9.51 -3.81
CA ALA A 60 11.74 10.19 -4.05
C ALA A 60 10.56 9.38 -3.47
N LEU A 61 10.64 8.05 -3.55
CA LEU A 61 9.65 7.15 -2.98
C LEU A 61 9.65 7.19 -1.44
N ALA A 62 10.82 7.34 -0.82
CA ALA A 62 10.96 7.51 0.63
C ALA A 62 10.47 8.88 1.11
N GLU A 63 10.67 9.95 0.34
CA GLU A 63 10.08 11.29 0.59
C GLU A 63 8.55 11.21 0.56
N LEU A 64 7.99 10.64 -0.51
CA LEU A 64 6.54 10.48 -0.67
C LEU A 64 5.94 9.69 0.50
N ARG A 65 6.59 8.60 0.93
CA ARG A 65 6.09 7.81 2.06
C ARG A 65 6.15 8.57 3.38
N ARG A 66 7.21 9.34 3.62
CA ARG A 66 7.30 10.18 4.84
C ARG A 66 6.16 11.19 4.88
N GLU A 67 5.83 11.77 3.73
CA GLU A 67 4.70 12.70 3.60
C GLU A 67 3.36 11.99 3.84
N THR A 68 3.09 10.84 3.20
CA THR A 68 1.82 10.11 3.39
C THR A 68 1.62 9.54 4.80
N VAL A 69 2.70 9.17 5.50
CA VAL A 69 2.64 8.73 6.90
C VAL A 69 2.46 9.91 7.85
N SER A 70 3.01 11.08 7.51
CA SER A 70 2.86 12.30 8.32
C SER A 70 1.50 12.98 8.12
N LEU A 71 0.86 12.78 6.96
CA LEU A 71 -0.52 13.16 6.73
C LEU A 71 -1.43 12.15 7.44
N LYS A 72 -2.10 12.58 8.51
CA LYS A 72 -3.08 11.74 9.23
C LYS A 72 -4.14 11.22 8.24
N PRO A 73 -4.62 9.97 8.41
CA PRO A 73 -5.76 9.48 7.65
C PRO A 73 -6.89 10.50 7.70
N PHE A 74 -7.48 10.78 6.54
CA PHE A 74 -8.67 11.61 6.45
C PHE A 74 -9.82 10.87 7.15
N ASP A 75 -9.97 11.11 8.45
CA ASP A 75 -11.12 10.63 9.23
C ASP A 75 -12.39 11.17 8.55
N SER A 76 -13.12 10.27 7.93
CA SER A 76 -14.40 10.56 7.29
C SER A 76 -15.35 11.15 8.33
N VAL A 77 -15.86 12.34 8.04
CA VAL A 77 -16.99 12.97 8.74
C VAL A 77 -18.16 11.98 8.73
N ASN A 78 -18.39 11.30 9.87
CA ASN A 78 -19.68 10.70 10.14
C ASN A 78 -20.59 11.82 10.64
N SER A 79 -21.46 12.31 9.76
CA SER A 79 -22.55 13.23 10.08
C SER A 79 -23.48 12.59 11.11
N THR A 80 -23.19 12.80 12.38
CA THR A 80 -24.11 12.51 13.48
C THR A 80 -25.24 13.54 13.39
N THR A 81 -26.35 13.16 12.77
CA THR A 81 -27.62 13.90 12.88
C THR A 81 -28.16 13.73 14.29
N SER A 82 -27.64 14.49 15.24
CA SER A 82 -28.28 14.70 16.54
C SER A 82 -29.48 15.62 16.33
N ASN A 83 -30.65 15.03 16.08
CA ASN A 83 -31.92 15.73 16.24
C ASN A 83 -32.19 15.91 17.74
N ASP A 84 -31.52 16.88 18.36
CA ASP A 84 -31.86 17.41 19.67
C ASP A 84 -32.74 18.64 19.46
N ARG A 85 -34.06 18.42 19.40
CA ARG A 85 -35.05 19.51 19.46
C ARG A 85 -35.53 19.61 20.89
N GLY A 86 -34.89 20.52 21.62
CA GLY A 86 -35.19 20.89 22.99
C GLY A 86 -36.68 21.16 23.22
N GLY A 87 -37.14 20.71 24.39
CA GLY A 87 -38.41 21.11 24.94
C GLY A 87 -38.40 22.59 25.32
N THR A 88 -39.47 23.28 24.97
CA THR A 88 -39.81 24.58 25.58
C THR A 88 -41.15 24.45 26.30
N SER A 89 -41.08 24.58 27.61
CA SER A 89 -42.21 24.79 28.52
C SER A 89 -43.13 25.93 28.09
N SER A 90 -44.44 25.76 28.29
CA SER A 90 -45.38 26.69 28.96
C SER A 90 -46.78 26.69 28.33
N ASN A 91 -47.77 26.21 29.10
CA ASN A 91 -49.12 26.80 29.22
C ASN A 91 -49.88 26.04 30.31
N LEU A 92 -49.89 26.56 31.53
CA LEU A 92 -50.90 27.47 32.11
C LEU A 92 -52.12 26.70 32.61
N LYS A 93 -52.11 26.48 33.93
CA LYS A 93 -53.19 25.91 34.73
C LYS A 93 -54.00 27.09 35.27
N LYS A 94 -55.21 27.29 34.74
CA LYS A 94 -56.32 27.98 35.39
C LYS A 94 -57.62 27.57 34.71
#